data_AF-A0A7V5KQ29-F1
#
_entry.id   AF-A0A7V5KQ29-F1
#
_cell.length_a   1.000
_cell.length_b   1.000
_cell.length_c   1.000
_cell.angle_alpha   90.00
_cell.angle_beta   90.00
_cell.angle_gamma   90.00
#
_symmetry.space_group_name_H-M   'P 1'
#
loop_
_entity.id
_entity.type
_entity.pdbx_description
1 polymer ?
#
loop_
_entity_poly.entity_id
_entity_poly.type
_entity_poly.pdbx_seq_one_letter_code
_entity_poly.pdbx_strand_id
1 'polypeptide(L)'
;FRENVDIHVHVPAGAVPKDGPSAGVALFAALASLLTGKVVRNDLAMTGEITLRGAVLPVGGIKEKVLAAHRAGIKAVILPERNKQDLEEVSQNVKEEITFYLVKEIKDVLQIIFSTSLKEQQLSPEPTAAT
;
A
#
# COMPACT_ATOMS: atom_id res chain seq x y z
N PHE A 1 3.65 14.22 20.83
CA PHE A 1 4.32 13.50 19.72
C PHE A 1 5.82 13.65 19.94
N ARG A 2 6.68 12.69 19.54
CA ARG A 2 8.09 12.64 19.95
C ARG A 2 8.79 14.00 19.78
N GLU A 3 9.21 14.62 20.88
CA GLU A 3 9.69 16.02 20.91
C GLU A 3 11.03 16.23 20.15
N ASN A 4 11.70 15.14 19.75
CA ASN A 4 12.99 15.15 19.05
C ASN A 4 12.96 14.38 17.72
N VAL A 5 11.83 14.34 17.01
CA VAL A 5 11.73 13.65 15.71
C VAL A 5 11.12 14.56 14.65
N ASP A 6 11.93 14.88 13.66
CA ASP A 6 11.48 15.50 12.41
C ASP A 6 11.20 14.42 11.37
N ILE A 7 10.11 14.58 10.63
CA ILE A 7 9.73 13.66 9.54
C ILE A 7 9.84 14.40 8.21
N HIS A 8 10.74 13.92 7.35
CA HIS A 8 10.84 14.36 5.96
C HIS A 8 10.20 13.30 5.05
N VAL A 9 9.14 13.68 4.35
CA VAL A 9 8.51 12.84 3.32
C VAL A 9 9.02 13.28 1.95
N HIS A 10 9.69 12.38 1.22
CA HIS A 10 10.13 12.62 -0.15
C HIS A 10 9.38 11.71 -1.12
N VAL A 11 8.80 12.29 -2.17
CA VAL A 11 8.22 11.54 -3.28
C VAL A 11 9.05 11.84 -4.54
N PRO A 12 9.83 10.88 -5.08
CA PRO A 12 10.88 11.12 -6.06
C PRO A 12 10.39 11.61 -7.43
N ALA A 13 11.32 12.09 -8.25
CA ALA A 13 11.09 12.86 -9.48
C ALA A 13 10.49 14.25 -9.21
N GLY A 14 11.13 15.07 -8.38
CA GLY A 14 10.59 16.34 -7.85
C GLY A 14 10.07 17.35 -8.88
N ALA A 15 10.54 17.29 -10.14
CA ALA A 15 10.05 18.15 -11.21
C ALA A 15 8.65 17.76 -11.75
N VAL A 16 8.18 16.54 -11.49
CA VAL A 16 6.86 16.07 -11.91
C VAL A 16 5.85 16.39 -10.81
N PRO A 17 4.79 17.18 -11.08
CA PRO A 17 3.79 17.52 -10.08
C PRO A 17 3.09 16.25 -9.59
N LYS A 18 2.99 16.11 -8.27
CA LYS A 18 2.29 15.00 -7.59
C LYS A 18 1.19 15.62 -6.76
N ASP A 19 0.00 15.67 -7.34
CA ASP A 19 -1.16 16.29 -6.73
C ASP A 19 -2.30 15.28 -6.57
N GLY A 20 -3.19 15.55 -5.63
CA GLY A 20 -4.41 14.80 -5.36
C GLY A 20 -4.36 13.93 -4.10
N PRO A 21 -5.51 13.71 -3.46
CA PRO A 21 -5.61 13.03 -2.17
C PRO A 21 -5.34 11.52 -2.24
N SER A 22 -5.23 10.97 -3.45
CA SER A 22 -5.23 9.53 -3.70
C SER A 22 -3.98 8.76 -3.23
N ALA A 23 -2.95 9.47 -2.77
CA ALA A 23 -1.75 8.91 -2.15
C ALA A 23 -1.86 8.76 -0.63
N GLY A 24 -3.01 9.10 -0.02
CA GLY A 24 -3.21 9.06 1.43
C GLY A 24 -2.86 7.72 2.05
N VAL A 25 -3.30 6.62 1.45
CA VAL A 25 -2.99 5.25 1.92
C VAL A 25 -1.48 4.96 1.85
N ALA A 26 -0.79 5.40 0.79
CA ALA A 26 0.64 5.20 0.63
C ALA A 26 1.46 6.00 1.66
N LEU A 27 1.07 7.25 1.89
CA LEU A 27 1.71 8.08 2.91
C LEU A 27 1.49 7.50 4.31
N PHE A 28 0.27 7.03 4.61
CA PHE A 28 -0.01 6.33 5.86
C PHE A 28 0.85 5.09 6.03
N ALA A 29 0.98 4.24 5.01
CA ALA A 29 1.81 3.04 5.07
C ALA A 29 3.29 3.37 5.34
N ALA A 30 3.84 4.39 4.67
CA ALA A 30 5.21 4.85 4.89
C ALA A 30 5.43 5.33 6.33
N LEU A 31 4.52 6.14 6.87
CA LEU A 31 4.60 6.62 8.24
C LEU A 31 4.41 5.50 9.26
N ALA A 32 3.46 4.60 9.04
CA ALA A 32 3.24 3.43 9.89
C ALA A 32 4.48 2.55 9.93
N SER A 33 5.12 2.31 8.79
CA SER A 33 6.38 1.58 8.69
C SER A 33 7.50 2.27 9.49
N LEU A 34 7.70 3.58 9.27
CA LEU A 34 8.69 4.39 9.98
C LEU A 34 8.51 4.33 11.51
N LEU A 35 7.27 4.45 11.99
CA LEU A 35 6.98 4.53 13.42
C LEU A 35 6.99 3.16 14.11
N THR A 36 6.74 2.07 13.39
CA THR A 36 6.69 0.72 13.94
C THR A 36 7.94 -0.12 13.70
N GLY A 37 8.82 0.30 12.79
CA GLY A 37 9.98 -0.46 12.36
C GLY A 37 9.65 -1.70 11.52
N LYS A 38 8.39 -1.86 11.08
CA LYS A 38 7.96 -2.98 10.24
C LYS A 38 8.12 -2.65 8.77
N VAL A 39 8.64 -3.60 7.99
CA VAL A 39 8.84 -3.45 6.55
C VAL A 39 7.51 -3.62 5.81
N VAL A 40 7.23 -2.72 4.87
CA VAL A 40 6.11 -2.85 3.94
C VAL A 40 6.50 -3.80 2.82
N ARG A 41 5.63 -4.74 2.47
CA ARG A 41 5.82 -5.62 1.32
C ARG A 41 6.10 -4.83 0.03
N ASN A 42 7.07 -5.28 -0.76
CA ASN A 42 7.60 -4.56 -1.92
C ASN A 42 6.89 -4.83 -3.25
N ASP A 43 5.96 -5.78 -3.27
CA ASP A 43 5.20 -6.21 -4.46
C ASP A 43 3.79 -5.61 -4.52
N LEU A 44 3.56 -4.53 -3.78
CA LEU A 44 2.25 -3.94 -3.51
C LEU A 44 2.19 -2.47 -3.96
N ALA A 45 1.20 -2.12 -4.78
CA ALA A 45 0.77 -0.75 -5.01
C ALA A 45 -0.49 -0.42 -4.20
N MET A 46 -0.74 0.85 -3.94
CA MET A 46 -1.92 1.27 -3.20
C MET A 46 -2.40 2.65 -3.63
N THR A 47 -3.72 2.85 -3.62
CA THR A 47 -4.35 4.16 -3.82
C THR A 47 -5.56 4.28 -2.90
N GLY A 48 -5.85 5.49 -2.48
CA GLY A 48 -7.00 5.81 -1.65
C GLY A 48 -6.76 7.11 -0.91
N GLU A 49 -7.82 7.90 -0.78
CA GLU A 49 -7.83 9.02 0.15
C GLU A 49 -8.10 8.49 1.57
N ILE A 50 -7.49 9.11 2.59
CA ILE A 50 -7.71 8.74 3.99
C ILE A 50 -8.37 9.88 4.73
N THR A 51 -9.29 9.53 5.63
CA THR A 51 -9.86 10.49 6.58
C THR A 51 -9.13 10.41 7.93
N LEU A 52 -9.27 11.46 8.75
CA LEU A 52 -8.77 11.44 10.13
C LEU A 52 -9.41 10.35 11.00
N ARG A 53 -10.59 9.85 10.61
CA ARG A 53 -11.27 8.74 11.30
C ARG A 53 -10.80 7.36 10.81
N GLY A 54 -9.89 7.32 9.84
CA GLY A 54 -9.32 6.08 9.33
C GLY A 54 -10.12 5.42 8.21
N ALA A 55 -11.21 6.03 7.71
CA ALA A 55 -11.90 5.55 6.52
C ALA A 55 -11.04 5.77 5.26
N VAL A 56 -11.10 4.82 4.32
CA VAL A 56 -10.48 4.87 3.00
C VAL A 56 -11.55 5.24 1.96
N LEU A 57 -11.36 6.37 1.29
CA LEU A 57 -12.31 6.97 0.37
C LEU A 57 -11.98 6.66 -1.10
N PRO A 58 -12.99 6.60 -1.97
CA PRO A 58 -12.80 6.31 -3.38
C PRO A 58 -12.00 7.39 -4.09
N VAL A 59 -11.29 7.00 -5.14
CA VAL A 59 -10.45 7.87 -5.96
C VAL A 59 -10.72 7.64 -7.44
N GLY A 60 -10.43 8.65 -8.27
CA GLY A 60 -10.53 8.52 -9.72
C GLY A 60 -9.34 7.79 -10.36
N GLY A 61 -9.52 7.43 -11.64
CA GLY A 61 -8.47 6.89 -12.50
C GLY A 61 -8.02 5.47 -12.14
N ILE A 62 -8.95 4.63 -11.69
CA ILE A 62 -8.63 3.27 -11.21
C ILE A 62 -8.06 2.42 -12.34
N LYS A 63 -8.66 2.48 -13.53
CA LYS A 63 -8.17 1.76 -14.70
C LYS A 63 -6.73 2.10 -15.04
N GLU A 64 -6.39 3.39 -15.12
CA GLU A 64 -5.04 3.86 -15.45
C GLU A 64 -4.03 3.45 -14.39
N LYS A 65 -4.41 3.54 -13.12
CA LYS A 65 -3.57 3.15 -11.97
C LYS A 65 -3.30 1.66 -11.93
N VAL A 66 -4.31 0.82 -12.16
CA VAL A 66 -4.15 -0.64 -12.22
C VAL A 66 -3.28 -1.04 -13.41
N LEU A 67 -3.48 -0.44 -14.58
CA LEU A 67 -2.62 -0.68 -15.75
C LEU A 67 -1.17 -0.20 -15.52
N ALA A 68 -0.97 0.90 -14.81
CA ALA A 68 0.36 1.36 -14.44
C ALA A 68 1.06 0.38 -13.47
N ALA A 69 0.34 -0.12 -12.46
CA ALA A 69 0.84 -1.15 -11.55
C ALA A 69 1.20 -2.44 -12.30
N HIS A 70 0.32 -2.89 -13.21
CA HIS A 70 0.56 -4.05 -14.07
C HIS A 70 1.84 -3.90 -14.90
N ARG A 71 2.00 -2.76 -15.60
CA ARG A 71 3.20 -2.46 -16.40
C ARG A 71 4.48 -2.40 -15.55
N ALA A 72 4.37 -1.99 -14.30
CA ALA A 72 5.49 -1.98 -13.35
C ALA A 72 5.79 -3.36 -12.75
N GLY A 73 5.05 -4.41 -13.15
CA GLY A 73 5.25 -5.78 -12.65
C GLY A 73 4.70 -6.03 -11.25
N ILE A 74 3.91 -5.10 -10.71
CA ILE A 74 3.31 -5.21 -9.38
C ILE A 74 2.24 -6.30 -9.38
N LYS A 75 2.24 -7.14 -8.35
CA LYS A 75 1.36 -8.31 -8.24
C LYS A 75 0.14 -8.10 -7.35
N ALA A 76 0.16 -7.06 -6.53
CA ALA A 76 -0.94 -6.74 -5.65
C ALA A 76 -1.27 -5.25 -5.65
N VAL A 77 -2.57 -4.91 -5.57
CA VAL A 77 -3.04 -3.52 -5.50
C VAL A 77 -4.09 -3.37 -4.39
N ILE A 78 -3.86 -2.43 -3.47
CA ILE A 78 -4.88 -1.97 -2.52
C ILE A 78 -5.74 -0.89 -3.19
N LEU A 79 -7.05 -1.08 -3.18
CA LEU A 79 -8.05 -0.13 -3.67
C LEU A 79 -9.14 0.12 -2.61
N PRO A 80 -9.76 1.30 -2.58
CA PRO A 80 -10.95 1.54 -1.76
C PRO A 80 -12.07 0.57 -2.18
N GLU A 81 -12.79 -0.01 -1.23
CA GLU A 81 -13.89 -0.95 -1.54
C GLU A 81 -14.94 -0.32 -2.47
N ARG A 82 -15.18 0.99 -2.30
CA ARG A 82 -16.11 1.76 -3.13
C ARG A 82 -15.67 1.91 -4.59
N ASN A 83 -14.40 1.62 -4.92
CA ASN A 83 -13.91 1.56 -6.30
C ASN A 83 -14.05 0.18 -6.95
N LYS A 84 -14.71 -0.79 -6.30
CA LYS A 84 -14.91 -2.15 -6.85
C LYS A 84 -15.58 -2.14 -8.23
N GLN A 85 -16.53 -1.23 -8.45
CA GLN A 85 -17.26 -1.12 -9.73
C GLN A 85 -16.34 -0.64 -10.86
N ASP A 86 -15.37 0.24 -10.57
CA ASP A 86 -14.42 0.74 -11.58
C ASP A 86 -13.49 -0.36 -12.10
N LEU A 87 -13.35 -1.46 -11.37
CA LEU A 87 -12.61 -2.62 -11.85
C LEU A 87 -13.28 -3.26 -13.06
N GLU A 88 -14.59 -3.09 -13.29
CA GLU A 88 -15.26 -3.64 -14.48
C GLU A 88 -14.62 -3.16 -15.78
N GLU A 89 -14.06 -1.95 -15.80
CA GLU A 89 -13.36 -1.37 -16.95
C GLU A 89 -11.96 -1.93 -17.21
N VAL A 90 -11.42 -2.72 -16.28
CA VAL A 90 -10.12 -3.38 -16.41
C VAL A 90 -10.28 -4.72 -17.13
N SER A 91 -9.45 -4.98 -18.13
CA SER A 91 -9.46 -6.24 -18.90
C SER A 91 -9.22 -7.46 -18.01
N GLN A 92 -9.86 -8.57 -18.33
CA GLN A 92 -9.78 -9.82 -17.58
C GLN A 92 -8.33 -10.30 -17.38
N ASN A 93 -7.51 -10.24 -18.43
CA ASN A 93 -6.11 -10.67 -18.41
C ASN A 93 -5.31 -9.96 -17.29
N VAL A 94 -5.53 -8.64 -17.13
CA VAL A 94 -4.87 -7.84 -16.07
C VAL A 94 -5.43 -8.20 -14.70
N LYS A 95 -6.73 -8.48 -14.60
CA LYS A 95 -7.35 -8.87 -13.34
C LYS A 95 -6.86 -10.22 -12.83
N GLU A 96 -6.51 -11.13 -13.72
CA GLU A 96 -5.99 -12.46 -13.38
C GLU A 96 -4.53 -12.40 -12.91
N GLU A 97 -3.77 -11.40 -13.35
CA GLU A 97 -2.36 -11.24 -12.97
C GLU A 97 -2.14 -10.40 -11.70
N ILE A 98 -3.16 -9.66 -11.25
CA ILE A 98 -3.10 -8.78 -10.08
C ILE A 98 -4.08 -9.24 -9.00
N THR A 99 -3.57 -9.38 -7.78
CA THR A 99 -4.41 -9.56 -6.59
C THR A 99 -4.93 -8.19 -6.11
N PHE A 100 -6.25 -8.01 -6.10
CA PHE A 100 -6.87 -6.79 -5.57
C PHE A 100 -7.28 -6.95 -4.10
N TYR A 101 -6.83 -6.04 -3.26
CA TYR A 101 -7.30 -5.91 -1.89
C TYR A 101 -8.24 -4.71 -1.78
N LEU A 102 -9.53 -4.99 -1.57
CA LEU A 102 -10.55 -3.96 -1.37
C LEU A 102 -10.64 -3.60 0.12
N VAL A 103 -10.42 -2.34 0.47
CA VAL A 103 -10.33 -1.89 1.87
C VAL A 103 -11.36 -0.82 2.21
N LYS A 104 -11.83 -0.81 3.46
CA LYS A 104 -12.73 0.23 3.99
C LYS A 104 -12.00 1.18 4.93
N GLU A 105 -11.05 0.64 5.70
CA GLU A 105 -10.37 1.38 6.76
C GLU A 105 -8.86 1.13 6.75
N ILE A 106 -8.10 2.04 7.35
CA ILE A 106 -6.65 1.93 7.51
C ILE A 106 -6.21 0.67 8.27
N LYS A 107 -7.10 0.07 9.07
CA LYS A 107 -6.83 -1.20 9.76
C LYS A 107 -6.67 -2.35 8.78
N ASP A 108 -7.49 -2.40 7.74
CA ASP A 108 -7.39 -3.39 6.66
C ASP A 108 -6.04 -3.22 5.95
N VAL A 109 -5.67 -1.97 5.67
CA VAL A 109 -4.37 -1.63 5.06
C VAL A 109 -3.22 -2.14 5.90
N LEU A 110 -3.21 -1.89 7.22
CA LEU A 110 -2.16 -2.36 8.13
C LEU A 110 -1.96 -3.88 8.08
N GLN A 111 -3.06 -4.64 8.03
CA GLN A 111 -3.01 -6.10 7.94
C GLN A 111 -2.35 -6.55 6.63
N ILE A 112 -2.65 -5.87 5.52
CA ILE A 112 -2.12 -6.22 4.20
C ILE A 112 -0.65 -5.81 4.06
N ILE A 113 -0.28 -4.58 4.42
CA ILE A 113 1.07 -4.05 4.18
C ILE A 113 2.15 -4.73 5.04
N PHE A 114 1.77 -5.21 6.23
CA PHE A 114 2.66 -5.93 7.15
C PHE A 114 2.43 -7.44 7.18
N SER A 115 1.59 -7.97 6.29
CA SER A 115 1.49 -9.42 6.11
C SER A 115 2.82 -9.95 5.60
N THR A 116 3.50 -10.76 6.42
CA THR A 116 4.73 -11.42 6.04
C THR A 116 4.44 -12.37 4.89
N SER A 117 5.20 -12.30 3.80
CA SER A 117 5.28 -13.42 2.87
C SER A 117 5.61 -14.67 3.70
N LEU A 118 4.88 -15.77 3.52
CA LEU A 118 5.10 -17.03 4.26
C LEU A 118 6.56 -17.52 4.20
N LYS A 119 7.39 -17.00 3.29
CA LYS A 119 8.83 -17.27 3.20
C LYS A 119 9.69 -16.64 4.31
N GLU A 120 9.32 -15.49 4.87
CA GLU A 120 10.16 -14.81 5.87
C GLU A 120 9.91 -15.31 7.31
N GLN A 121 8.76 -15.90 7.58
CA GLN A 121 8.49 -16.58 8.87
C GLN A 121 9.31 -17.88 9.04
N GLN A 122 9.90 -18.40 7.97
CA GLN A 122 10.81 -19.55 8.02
C GLN A 122 12.30 -19.18 8.14
N LEU A 123 12.65 -17.88 8.10
CA LEU A 123 14.04 -17.42 8.09
C LEU A 123 14.49 -16.71 9.36
N SER A 124 13.69 -16.68 10.43
CA SER A 124 14.21 -16.29 11.75
C SER A 124 15.17 -17.37 12.24
N PRO A 125 16.46 -17.07 12.50
CA PRO A 125 17.39 -18.06 13.03
C PRO A 125 16.89 -18.54 14.39
N GLU A 126 16.95 -19.85 14.62
CA GLU A 126 16.75 -20.44 15.95
C GLU A 126 17.64 -19.71 16.97
N PRO A 127 17.17 -19.51 18.21
CA PRO A 127 18.02 -18.97 19.25
C PRO A 127 19.22 -19.91 19.42
N THR A 128 20.40 -19.45 19.02
CA THR A 128 21.66 -20.12 19.30
C THR A 128 21.69 -20.42 20.79
N ALA A 129 21.59 -21.70 21.15
CA ALA A 129 21.68 -22.17 22.52
C ALA A 129 23.01 -21.65 23.09
N ALA A 130 22.89 -20.73 24.06
CA ALA A 130 24.02 -20.27 24.84
C ALA A 130 24.65 -21.50 25.52
N THR A 131 25.91 -21.76 25.17
CA THR A 131 26.80 -22.68 25.89
C THR A 131 27.68 -21.88 26.83
#